data_AF-A0A921ZZX0-F1
#
_entry.id   AF-A0A921ZZX0-F1
#
_cell.length_a   1.000
_cell.length_b   1.000
_cell.length_c   1.000
_cell.angle_alpha   90.00
_cell.angle_beta   90.00
_cell.angle_gamma   90.00
#
_symmetry.space_group_name_H-M   'P 1'
#
loop_
_entity.id
_entity.type
_entity.pdbx_description
1 polymer ?
#
loop_
_entity_poly.entity_id
_entity_poly.type
_entity_poly.pdbx_seq_one_letter_code
_entity_poly.pdbx_strand_id
1 'polypeptide(L)'
;MCMGDFNKIISLEEKFGKAFRPYKQMKVFREVLEECELSDLGYKGYKYTWCNNMEGIEFTKDRLGKVLGNSDWHSLYDLIDIYILPVQSLDHYHLLISCPNQERDFMCTRKIFRYEASWARREECKDVMKKAWGWAVMPQGGTRRAGDLGMHG
;
A
#
# COMPACT_ATOMS: atom_id res chain seq x y z
N MET A 1 -8.97 1.20 -8.28
CA MET A 1 -7.84 1.76 -7.51
C MET A 1 -6.56 0.98 -7.80
N CYS A 2 -5.45 1.67 -8.02
CA CYS A 2 -4.11 1.09 -8.03
C CYS A 2 -3.20 1.86 -7.07
N MET A 3 -2.29 1.14 -6.39
CA MET A 3 -1.33 1.72 -5.46
C MET A 3 0.03 1.10 -5.71
N GLY A 4 1.08 1.91 -5.64
CA GLY A 4 2.44 1.42 -5.75
C GLY A 4 3.45 2.53 -5.96
N ASP A 5 4.69 2.13 -6.21
CA ASP A 5 5.75 3.01 -6.66
C ASP A 5 5.76 3.07 -8.18
N PHE A 6 5.49 4.26 -8.72
CA PHE A 6 5.44 4.49 -10.16
C PHE A 6 6.78 4.99 -10.72
N ASN A 7 7.74 5.37 -9.86
CA ASN A 7 8.98 6.04 -10.26
C ASN A 7 8.76 7.30 -11.14
N LYS A 8 7.57 7.90 -11.07
CA LYS A 8 7.15 9.09 -11.83
C LYS A 8 6.51 10.12 -10.90
N ILE A 9 6.76 11.39 -11.22
CA ILE A 9 6.09 12.54 -10.61
C ILE A 9 5.13 13.17 -11.62
N ILE A 10 4.02 13.70 -11.14
CA ILE A 10 2.96 14.37 -11.91
C ILE A 10 3.28 15.85 -12.12
N SER A 11 3.92 16.48 -11.12
CA SER A 11 4.32 17.89 -11.16
C SER A 11 5.66 18.10 -10.44
N LEU A 12 6.27 19.28 -10.63
CA LEU A 12 7.49 19.66 -9.92
C LEU A 12 7.26 19.87 -8.42
N GLU A 13 6.02 20.08 -7.98
CA GLU A 13 5.69 20.24 -6.56
C GLU A 13 5.86 18.94 -5.76
N GLU A 14 5.89 17.80 -6.45
CA GLU A 14 6.17 16.49 -5.89
C GLU A 14 7.66 16.22 -5.70
N LYS A 15 8.50 17.22 -5.98
CA LYS A 15 9.94 17.15 -5.88
C LYS A 15 10.48 18.26 -4.98
N PHE A 16 11.48 17.90 -4.21
CA PHE A 16 12.35 18.80 -3.48
C PHE A 16 13.81 18.57 -3.92
N GLY A 17 14.58 19.65 -4.00
CA GLY A 17 15.99 19.61 -4.41
C GLY A 17 16.20 19.97 -5.88
N LYS A 18 17.48 20.08 -6.28
CA LYS A 18 17.88 20.59 -7.61
C LYS A 18 17.92 19.52 -8.71
N ALA A 19 17.73 18.24 -8.36
CA ALA A 19 17.80 17.17 -9.33
C ALA A 19 16.83 17.41 -10.51
N PHE A 20 17.30 17.24 -11.73
CA PHE A 20 16.49 17.50 -12.92
C PHE A 20 15.48 16.37 -13.15
N ARG A 21 14.22 16.72 -13.40
CA ARG A 21 13.18 15.80 -13.89
C ARG A 21 12.58 16.37 -15.18
N PRO A 22 12.67 15.67 -16.32
CA PRO A 22 12.17 16.21 -17.58
C PRO A 22 10.65 16.38 -17.56
N TYR A 23 10.15 17.57 -17.92
CA TYR A 23 8.71 17.85 -18.04
C TYR A 23 7.98 16.87 -18.97
N LYS A 24 8.66 16.41 -20.03
CA LYS A 24 8.13 15.39 -20.96
C LYS A 24 7.71 14.11 -20.24
N GLN A 25 8.46 13.65 -19.23
CA GLN A 25 8.10 12.45 -18.48
C GLN A 25 6.84 12.66 -17.64
N MET A 26 6.67 13.84 -17.04
CA MET A 26 5.48 14.21 -16.27
C MET A 26 4.25 14.32 -17.19
N LYS A 27 4.43 14.88 -18.38
CA LYS A 27 3.38 14.98 -19.39
C LYS A 27 2.90 13.60 -19.82
N VAL A 28 3.82 12.72 -20.23
CA VAL A 28 3.50 11.34 -20.63
C VAL A 28 2.81 10.59 -19.50
N PHE A 29 3.27 10.76 -18.26
CA PHE A 29 2.62 10.12 -17.12
C PHE A 29 1.19 10.63 -16.92
N ARG A 30 0.94 11.94 -17.03
CA ARG A 30 -0.42 12.50 -16.98
C ARG A 30 -1.31 11.99 -18.10
N GLU A 31 -0.79 11.89 -19.32
CA GLU A 31 -1.53 11.34 -20.47
C GLU A 31 -1.96 9.89 -20.22
N VAL A 32 -1.08 9.06 -19.65
CA VAL A 32 -1.42 7.68 -19.26
C VAL A 32 -2.48 7.63 -18.16
N LEU A 33 -2.38 8.52 -17.16
CA LEU A 33 -3.38 8.61 -16.09
C LEU A 33 -4.75 9.00 -16.64
N GLU A 34 -4.79 9.96 -17.57
CA GLU A 34 -6.01 10.40 -18.25
C GLU A 34 -6.62 9.28 -19.10
N GLU A 35 -5.81 8.58 -19.91
CA GLU A 35 -6.26 7.42 -20.71
C GLU A 35 -6.82 6.28 -19.84
N CYS A 36 -6.25 6.08 -18.64
CA CYS A 36 -6.72 5.08 -17.69
C CYS A 36 -7.87 5.56 -16.80
N GLU A 37 -8.33 6.81 -16.95
CA GLU A 37 -9.30 7.47 -16.07
C GLU A 37 -8.89 7.42 -14.59
N LEU A 38 -7.58 7.51 -14.32
CA LEU A 38 -6.99 7.47 -12.99
C LEU A 38 -6.61 8.87 -12.53
N SER A 39 -6.92 9.17 -11.28
CA SER A 39 -6.55 10.41 -10.61
C SER A 39 -5.86 10.11 -9.28
N ASP A 40 -4.96 11.00 -8.87
CA ASP A 40 -4.30 10.86 -7.57
C ASP A 40 -5.28 11.13 -6.43
N LEU A 41 -5.34 10.18 -5.50
CA LEU A 41 -6.26 10.23 -4.36
C LEU A 41 -5.74 11.13 -3.21
N GLY A 42 -4.55 11.70 -3.38
CA GLY A 42 -3.96 12.61 -2.42
C GLY A 42 -3.31 11.90 -1.23
N TYR A 43 -3.04 12.69 -0.20
CA TYR A 43 -2.38 12.26 1.02
C TYR A 43 -2.62 13.29 2.14
N LYS A 44 -2.43 12.88 3.38
CA LYS A 44 -2.44 13.71 4.58
C LYS A 44 -1.06 13.71 5.24
N GLY A 45 -0.63 14.90 5.65
CA GLY A 45 0.65 15.10 6.31
C GLY A 45 1.83 15.11 5.34
N TYR A 46 2.79 14.22 5.55
CA TYR A 46 4.02 14.18 4.75
C TYR A 46 3.73 13.73 3.31
N LYS A 47 4.43 14.31 2.33
CA LYS A 47 4.15 14.09 0.90
C LYS A 47 5.16 13.23 0.15
N TYR A 48 6.41 13.19 0.60
CA TYR A 48 7.47 12.52 -0.17
C TYR A 48 7.48 11.03 0.16
N THR A 49 7.72 10.20 -0.85
CA THR A 49 7.77 8.74 -0.68
C THR A 49 9.13 8.15 -0.96
N TRP A 50 10.08 8.98 -1.39
CA TRP A 50 11.46 8.61 -1.59
C TRP A 50 12.42 9.75 -1.22
N CYS A 51 13.60 9.42 -0.73
CA CYS A 51 14.72 10.35 -0.59
C CYS A 51 16.06 9.71 -0.92
N ASN A 52 16.99 10.51 -1.45
CA ASN A 52 18.30 10.01 -1.84
C ASN A 52 19.29 9.81 -0.67
N ASN A 53 18.89 10.12 0.57
CA ASN A 53 19.73 10.05 1.77
C ASN A 53 21.04 10.84 1.71
N MET A 54 21.13 11.84 0.82
CA MET A 54 22.27 12.74 0.72
C MET A 54 22.08 13.94 1.66
N GLU A 55 23.16 14.70 1.90
CA GLU A 55 23.13 15.93 2.70
C GLU A 55 23.33 17.18 1.83
N GLY A 56 23.01 18.34 2.40
CA GLY A 56 23.28 19.64 1.77
C GLY A 56 22.54 19.87 0.46
N ILE A 57 23.25 20.42 -0.53
CA ILE A 57 22.67 20.84 -1.83
C ILE A 57 22.22 19.67 -2.70
N GLU A 58 22.77 18.47 -2.46
CA GLU A 58 22.46 17.25 -3.21
C GLU A 58 21.21 16.55 -2.65
N PHE A 59 20.74 16.95 -1.48
CA PHE A 59 19.57 16.35 -0.85
C PHE A 59 18.31 16.54 -1.70
N THR A 60 17.66 15.41 -2.01
CA THR A 60 16.51 15.36 -2.90
C THR A 60 15.43 14.44 -2.33
N LYS A 61 14.18 14.85 -2.48
CA LYS A 61 13.00 14.03 -2.13
C LYS A 61 11.98 14.05 -3.26
N ASP A 62 11.40 12.90 -3.57
CA ASP A 62 10.39 12.75 -4.62
C ASP A 62 9.16 12.02 -4.06
N ARG A 63 7.97 12.33 -4.58
CA ARG A 63 6.75 11.53 -4.38
C ARG A 63 6.58 10.55 -5.53
N LEU A 64 7.18 9.36 -5.41
CA LEU A 64 7.15 8.28 -6.40
C LEU A 64 6.03 7.26 -6.14
N GLY A 65 5.81 6.92 -4.87
CA GLY A 65 4.64 6.18 -4.39
C GLY A 65 3.35 6.98 -4.48
N LYS A 66 2.31 6.39 -5.08
CA LYS A 66 0.97 6.99 -5.26
C LYS A 66 -0.14 5.99 -5.01
N VAL A 67 -1.31 6.51 -4.65
CA VAL A 67 -2.59 5.79 -4.68
C VAL A 67 -3.46 6.51 -5.70
N LEU A 68 -3.92 5.79 -6.71
CA LEU A 68 -4.72 6.32 -7.81
C LEU A 68 -6.07 5.63 -7.85
N GLY A 69 -7.12 6.40 -8.13
CA GLY A 69 -8.49 5.91 -8.24
C GLY A 69 -9.20 6.52 -9.44
N ASN A 70 -10.18 5.78 -9.94
CA ASN A 70 -11.11 6.23 -10.98
C ASN A 70 -12.37 6.84 -10.34
N SER A 71 -13.27 7.34 -11.19
CA SER A 71 -14.55 7.96 -10.78
C SER A 71 -15.41 7.07 -9.90
N ASP A 72 -15.49 5.77 -10.22
CA ASP A 72 -16.22 4.79 -9.41
C ASP A 72 -15.65 4.69 -8.00
N TRP A 73 -14.32 4.71 -7.89
CA TRP A 73 -13.66 4.63 -6.58
C TRP A 73 -13.90 5.89 -5.75
N HIS A 74 -13.83 7.09 -6.35
CA HIS A 74 -14.22 8.32 -5.65
C HIS A 74 -15.66 8.25 -5.14
N SER A 75 -16.58 7.78 -5.98
CA SER A 75 -18.01 7.69 -5.64
C SER A 75 -18.32 6.70 -4.51
N LEU A 76 -17.49 5.67 -4.34
CA LEU A 76 -17.66 4.64 -3.30
C LEU A 76 -16.97 5.01 -1.97
N TYR A 77 -15.97 5.91 -2.02
CA TYR A 77 -15.06 6.13 -0.91
C TYR A 77 -14.69 7.60 -0.72
N ASP A 78 -15.70 8.45 -0.44
CA ASP A 78 -15.54 9.89 -0.24
C ASP A 78 -14.69 10.29 1.01
N LEU A 79 -14.43 9.36 1.94
CA LEU A 79 -13.77 9.64 3.22
C LEU A 79 -12.59 8.70 3.50
N ILE A 80 -11.59 8.70 2.60
CA ILE A 80 -10.35 7.96 2.81
C ILE A 80 -9.18 8.90 3.10
N ASP A 81 -8.41 8.53 4.12
CA ASP A 81 -7.20 9.22 4.50
C ASP A 81 -5.98 8.39 4.11
N ILE A 82 -5.17 8.92 3.20
CA ILE A 82 -3.90 8.31 2.80
C ILE A 82 -2.77 8.98 3.60
N TYR A 83 -2.04 8.22 4.39
CA TYR A 83 -0.88 8.70 5.15
C TYR A 83 0.41 8.15 4.55
N ILE A 84 1.44 8.99 4.55
CA ILE A 84 2.79 8.57 4.15
C ILE A 84 3.63 8.44 5.41
N LEU A 85 4.06 7.21 5.71
CA LEU A 85 4.79 6.88 6.93
C LEU A 85 6.30 6.86 6.68
N PRO A 86 7.09 7.69 7.38
CA PRO A 86 8.55 7.61 7.34
C PRO A 86 9.03 6.29 7.93
N VAL A 87 9.84 5.56 7.17
CA VAL A 87 10.56 4.38 7.62
C VAL A 87 12.02 4.78 7.80
N GLN A 88 12.52 4.71 9.03
CA GLN A 88 13.82 5.29 9.42
C GLN A 88 15.05 4.67 8.72
N SER A 89 14.89 3.53 8.04
CA SER A 89 16.01 2.77 7.46
C SER A 89 15.88 2.47 5.97
N LEU A 90 14.84 2.97 5.30
CA LEU A 90 14.62 2.73 3.87
C LEU A 90 14.56 4.07 3.14
N ASP A 91 15.15 4.11 1.96
CA ASP A 91 15.02 5.21 1.00
C ASP A 91 13.58 5.35 0.47
N HIS A 92 12.69 4.40 0.80
CA HIS A 92 11.27 4.40 0.48
C HIS A 92 10.39 4.53 1.74
N TYR A 93 9.32 5.33 1.63
CA TYR A 93 8.31 5.52 2.66
C TYR A 93 7.11 4.62 2.38
N HIS A 94 6.40 4.20 3.43
CA HIS A 94 5.21 3.36 3.29
C HIS A 94 3.95 4.20 3.08
N LEU A 95 3.05 3.72 2.20
CA LEU A 95 1.71 4.28 2.04
C LEU A 95 0.73 3.51 2.95
N LEU A 96 0.05 4.23 3.83
CA LEU A 96 -1.01 3.71 4.68
C LEU A 96 -2.35 4.31 4.22
N ILE A 97 -3.33 3.45 3.93
CA ILE A 97 -4.69 3.87 3.60
C ILE A 97 -5.57 3.62 4.84
N SER A 98 -6.21 4.66 5.34
CA SER A 98 -7.15 4.61 6.46
C SER A 98 -8.57 4.88 5.96
N CYS A 99 -9.48 3.94 6.20
CA CYS A 99 -10.89 4.03 5.82
C CYS A 99 -11.74 4.03 7.11
N PRO A 100 -11.93 5.19 7.76
CA PRO A 100 -12.51 5.25 9.12
C PRO A 100 -13.99 4.86 9.21
N ASN A 101 -14.77 4.93 8.11
CA ASN A 101 -16.23 4.80 8.14
C ASN A 101 -16.80 3.64 7.31
N GLN A 102 -16.00 2.62 7.00
CA GLN A 102 -16.55 1.44 6.31
C GLN A 102 -16.79 0.28 7.25
N GLU A 103 -18.07 0.05 7.51
CA GLU A 103 -18.57 -1.28 7.83
C GLU A 103 -18.09 -2.25 6.75
N ARG A 104 -17.00 -2.95 7.05
CA ARG A 104 -16.54 -4.26 6.57
C ARG A 104 -17.02 -4.76 5.19
N ASP A 105 -17.01 -3.93 4.15
CA ASP A 105 -17.30 -4.38 2.78
C ASP A 105 -16.19 -4.09 1.77
N PHE A 106 -15.03 -3.59 2.23
CA PHE A 106 -13.79 -3.88 1.52
C PHE A 106 -13.55 -5.38 1.62
N MET A 107 -14.04 -6.10 0.61
CA MET A 107 -13.61 -7.42 0.17
C MET A 107 -12.39 -7.86 0.95
N CYS A 108 -12.63 -8.76 1.91
CA CYS A 108 -11.61 -9.41 2.70
C CYS A 108 -10.56 -9.94 1.73
N THR A 109 -9.51 -9.17 1.45
CA THR A 109 -8.33 -9.67 0.76
C THR A 109 -7.73 -10.63 1.76
N ARG A 110 -8.16 -11.89 1.61
CA ARG A 110 -7.80 -13.06 2.41
C ARG A 110 -6.43 -12.83 3.02
N LYS A 111 -6.36 -12.44 4.31
CA LYS A 111 -5.17 -11.83 4.94
C LYS A 111 -3.89 -12.53 4.44
N ILE A 112 -3.22 -11.92 3.47
CA ILE A 112 -2.03 -12.52 2.88
C ILE A 112 -0.91 -12.17 3.84
N PHE A 113 -0.43 -13.16 4.57
CA PHE A 113 0.77 -12.99 5.38
C PHE A 113 1.96 -12.75 4.42
N ARG A 114 2.64 -11.61 4.59
CA ARG A 114 3.85 -11.23 3.86
C ARG A 114 4.98 -11.04 4.86
N TYR A 115 6.18 -11.42 4.47
CA TYR A 115 7.41 -11.24 5.25
C TYR A 115 8.55 -10.88 4.29
N GLU A 116 9.62 -10.26 4.80
CA GLU A 116 10.79 -9.95 3.97
C GLU A 116 11.53 -11.22 3.57
N ALA A 117 11.89 -11.37 2.28
CA ALA A 117 12.62 -12.55 1.79
C ALA A 117 13.96 -12.80 2.52
N SER A 118 14.55 -11.75 3.10
CA SER A 118 15.75 -11.82 3.95
C SER A 118 15.53 -12.68 5.21
N TRP A 119 14.30 -12.71 5.75
CA TRP A 119 13.95 -13.47 6.96
C TRP A 119 13.90 -14.98 6.71
N ALA A 120 13.59 -15.44 5.49
CA ALA A 120 13.66 -16.86 5.15
C ALA A 120 15.09 -17.43 5.23
N ARG A 121 16.11 -16.56 5.21
CA ARG A 121 17.53 -16.95 5.28
C ARG A 121 18.06 -17.02 6.72
N ARG A 122 17.28 -16.54 7.71
CA ARG A 122 17.66 -16.55 9.12
C ARG A 122 16.95 -17.69 9.82
N GLU A 123 17.70 -18.57 10.47
CA GLU A 123 17.14 -19.75 11.15
C GLU A 123 16.15 -19.35 12.25
N GLU A 124 16.46 -18.28 12.97
CA GLU A 124 15.65 -17.67 14.03
C GLU A 124 14.27 -17.20 13.57
N CYS A 125 14.14 -16.83 12.29
CA CYS A 125 12.88 -16.33 11.73
C CYS A 125 11.97 -17.44 11.23
N LYS A 126 12.48 -18.67 11.01
CA LYS A 126 11.70 -19.78 10.46
C LYS A 126 10.53 -20.19 11.37
N ASP A 127 10.77 -20.24 12.68
CA ASP A 127 9.73 -20.60 13.65
C ASP A 127 8.64 -19.53 13.75
N VAL A 128 9.04 -18.26 13.73
CA VAL A 128 8.12 -17.12 13.73
C VAL A 128 7.25 -17.13 12.47
N MET A 129 7.87 -17.38 11.31
CA MET A 129 7.16 -17.48 10.02
C MET A 129 6.20 -18.67 9.98
N LYS A 130 6.62 -19.84 10.46
CA LYS A 130 5.79 -21.05 10.51
C LYS A 130 4.57 -20.85 11.41
N LYS A 131 4.76 -20.24 12.58
CA LYS A 131 3.67 -19.91 13.51
C LYS A 131 2.70 -18.89 12.90
N ALA A 132 3.23 -17.86 12.26
CA ALA A 132 2.43 -16.84 11.60
C ALA A 132 1.61 -17.38 10.42
N TRP A 133 2.18 -18.34 9.67
CA TRP A 133 1.47 -19.02 8.58
C TRP A 133 0.35 -19.93 9.09
N GLY A 134 0.55 -20.60 10.24
CA GLY A 134 -0.47 -21.44 10.87
C GLY A 134 -1.75 -20.68 11.26
N TRP A 135 -1.63 -19.40 11.66
CA TRP A 135 -2.80 -18.56 11.97
C TRP A 135 -3.47 -17.97 10.72
N ALA A 136 -2.76 -17.84 9.61
CA ALA A 136 -3.31 -17.30 8.36
C ALA A 136 -4.28 -18.27 7.65
N VAL A 137 -4.27 -19.56 8.01
CA VAL A 137 -5.06 -20.62 7.36
C VAL A 137 -6.36 -20.95 8.11
N MET A 138 -6.59 -20.45 9.32
CA MET A 138 -7.82 -20.78 10.06
C MET A 138 -9.00 -19.93 9.55
N PRO A 139 -10.06 -20.52 8.97
CA PRO A 139 -11.29 -19.80 8.70
C PRO A 139 -11.92 -19.42 10.04
N GLN A 140 -12.21 -18.14 10.25
CA GLN A 140 -13.09 -17.75 11.33
C GLN A 140 -14.52 -18.14 10.96
N GLY A 141 -15.04 -19.21 11.57
CA GLY A 141 -16.46 -19.52 11.52
C GLY A 141 -16.83 -20.97 11.83
N GLY A 142 -17.34 -21.21 13.04
CA GLY A 142 -18.45 -22.16 13.25
C GLY A 142 -18.10 -23.58 13.69
N THR A 143 -17.81 -23.78 14.97
CA THR A 143 -18.15 -25.03 15.65
C THR A 143 -19.68 -25.19 15.66
N ARG A 144 -20.22 -26.11 14.87
CA ARG A 144 -21.49 -26.78 15.18
C ARG A 144 -21.17 -28.20 15.60
N ARG A 145 -21.27 -28.49 16.91
CA ARG A 145 -21.57 -29.85 17.38
C ARG A 145 -23.08 -29.98 17.42
N ALA A 146 -23.59 -31.08 16.86
CA ALA A 146 -24.61 -31.97 17.42
C ALA A 146 -25.24 -32.75 16.26
N GLY A 147 -24.95 -34.05 16.22
CA GLY A 147 -25.48 -34.96 15.20
C GLY A 147 -25.18 -36.42 15.56
N ASP A 148 -25.31 -36.77 16.84
CA ASP A 148 -25.44 -38.16 17.29
C ASP A 148 -26.89 -38.34 17.75
N LEU A 149 -27.73 -38.82 16.84
CA LEU A 149 -29.02 -39.44 17.12
C LEU A 149 -29.29 -40.45 16.00
N GLY A 150 -29.22 -41.73 16.32
CA GLY A 150 -29.51 -42.81 15.38
C GLY A 150 -29.17 -44.23 15.85
N MET A 151 -29.59 -44.61 17.05
CA MET A 151 -29.80 -46.02 17.41
C MET A 151 -31.21 -46.42 16.95
N HIS A 152 -31.31 -47.35 16.00
CA HIS A 152 -32.18 -48.54 15.98
C HIS A 152 -32.51 -49.01 14.56
N GLY A 153 -32.35 -50.32 14.34
CA GLY A 153 -32.73 -51.06 13.15
C GLY A 153 -31.81 -52.24 12.91
#